data_AF-A0A3N5GF74-F1
#
_entry.id   AF-A0A3N5GF74-F1
#
_cell.length_a   1.000
_cell.length_b   1.000
_cell.length_c   1.000
_cell.angle_alpha   90.00
_cell.angle_beta   90.00
_cell.angle_gamma   90.00
#
_symmetry.space_group_name_H-M   'P 1'
#
loop_
_entity.id
_entity.type
_entity.pdbx_description
1 polymer ?
#
loop_
_entity_poly.entity_id
_entity_poly.type
_entity_poly.pdbx_seq_one_letter_code
_entity_poly.pdbx_strand_id
1 'polypeptide(L)'
;QSMRGLLLFVSGVLVGVAIQTTGAQTPPNQPAVRLNHVAVTVKDLPEALKFYQAKLGFREVVRNPNGRSAYLQISRDTFLEVQQQPNEQTPLGLNHWGLEAQDIKSTVATLRQRGLMVSDPGAPSAFTGGILANVTDPVYGRIELSEQPPDGKLRKASEAWK
;
A
#
# COMPACT_ATOMS: atom_id res chain seq x y z
N GLN A 1 13.97 27.10 46.88
CA GLN A 1 14.55 26.00 46.08
C GLN A 1 13.55 25.35 45.11
N SER A 2 12.23 25.56 45.17
CA SER A 2 11.25 24.86 44.32
C SER A 2 11.09 25.39 42.88
N MET A 3 11.46 26.65 42.59
CA MET A 3 11.32 27.23 41.24
C MET A 3 12.26 26.63 40.19
N ARG A 4 13.44 26.13 40.59
CA ARG A 4 14.41 25.52 39.67
C ARG A 4 13.97 24.14 39.18
N GLY A 5 13.28 23.37 40.02
CA GLY A 5 12.74 22.05 39.64
C GLY A 5 11.58 22.15 38.64
N LEU A 6 10.71 23.15 38.80
CA LEU A 6 9.58 23.38 37.90
C LEU A 6 10.03 23.84 36.50
N LEU A 7 11.04 24.72 36.43
CA LEU A 7 11.62 25.17 35.16
C LEU A 7 12.32 24.04 34.40
N LEU A 8 13.00 23.13 35.09
CA LEU A 8 13.61 21.95 34.48
C LEU A 8 12.56 20.95 33.98
N PHE A 9 11.45 20.79 34.69
CA PHE A 9 10.33 19.93 34.28
C PHE A 9 9.62 20.46 33.02
N VAL A 10 9.28 21.76 32.98
CA VAL A 10 8.62 22.38 31.82
C VAL A 10 9.53 22.37 30.59
N SER A 11 10.83 22.64 30.78
CA SER A 11 11.81 22.56 29.69
C SER A 11 11.97 21.13 29.17
N GLY A 12 11.97 20.13 30.07
CA GLY A 12 12.01 18.72 29.71
C GLY A 12 10.78 18.25 28.93
N VAL A 13 9.59 18.75 29.27
CA VAL A 13 8.34 18.49 28.52
C VAL A 13 8.40 19.13 27.13
N LEU A 14 8.86 20.38 27.00
CA LEU A 14 8.96 21.05 25.70
C LEU A 14 9.97 20.38 24.76
N VAL A 15 11.12 19.93 25.28
CA VAL A 15 12.10 19.15 24.51
C VAL A 15 11.56 17.76 24.18
N GLY A 16 10.89 17.09 25.12
CA GLY A 16 10.27 15.79 24.89
C GLY A 16 9.19 15.80 23.82
N VAL A 17 8.35 16.84 23.79
CA VAL A 17 7.33 17.03 22.75
C VAL A 17 7.97 17.35 21.39
N ALA A 18 9.01 18.18 21.35
CA ALA A 18 9.71 18.47 20.10
C ALA A 18 10.36 17.21 19.48
N ILE A 19 10.94 16.33 20.29
CA ILE A 19 11.56 15.07 19.82
C ILE A 19 10.49 14.05 19.38
N GLN A 20 9.30 14.04 19.99
CA GLN A 20 8.23 13.14 19.56
C GLN A 20 7.52 13.57 18.27
N THR A 21 7.62 14.84 17.86
CA THR A 21 6.98 15.34 16.62
C THR A 21 7.73 14.99 15.33
N THR A 22 8.90 14.35 15.40
CA THR A 22 9.50 13.73 14.21
C THR A 22 8.80 12.41 13.92
N GLY A 23 7.55 12.51 13.43
CA GLY A 23 6.86 11.39 12.80
C GLY A 23 7.79 10.77 11.77
N ALA A 24 7.91 9.43 11.81
CA ALA A 24 8.77 8.59 10.97
C ALA A 24 9.34 9.31 9.75
N GLN A 25 10.49 9.97 9.92
CA GLN A 25 11.14 10.67 8.82
C GLN A 25 11.65 9.59 7.88
N THR A 26 11.00 9.43 6.72
CA THR A 26 11.55 8.65 5.61
C THR A 26 12.99 9.16 5.41
N PRO A 27 14.01 8.28 5.46
CA PRO A 27 15.39 8.71 5.28
C PRO A 27 15.50 9.56 4.01
N PRO A 28 16.34 10.62 3.98
CA PRO A 28 16.37 11.60 2.90
C PRO A 28 16.59 11.02 1.48
N ASN A 29 16.92 9.74 1.36
CA ASN A 29 17.10 9.01 0.11
C ASN A 29 16.17 7.80 -0.08
N GLN A 30 15.12 7.62 0.71
CA GLN A 30 14.10 6.60 0.44
C GLN A 30 12.87 7.23 -0.22
N PRO A 31 12.28 6.59 -1.25
CA PRO A 31 10.97 7.01 -1.73
C PRO A 31 9.98 6.96 -0.57
N ALA A 32 9.13 7.99 -0.42
CA ALA A 32 8.09 8.04 0.61
C ALA A 32 6.95 7.07 0.24
N VAL A 33 7.23 5.78 0.41
CA VAL A 33 6.36 4.67 0.05
C VAL A 33 6.18 3.71 1.23
N ARG A 34 5.08 2.97 1.22
CA ARG A 34 4.84 1.85 2.16
C ARG A 34 4.21 0.67 1.45
N LEU A 35 4.35 -0.54 1.99
CA LEU A 35 3.65 -1.71 1.44
C LEU A 35 2.14 -1.46 1.49
N ASN A 36 1.48 -1.61 0.34
CA ASN A 36 0.05 -1.43 0.16
C ASN A 36 -0.66 -2.76 -0.05
N HIS A 37 -0.09 -3.62 -0.89
CA HIS A 37 -0.70 -4.93 -1.11
C HIS A 37 0.31 -5.99 -1.54
N VAL A 38 -0.10 -7.23 -1.34
CA VAL A 38 0.50 -8.39 -1.99
C VAL A 38 -0.57 -9.02 -2.85
N ALA A 39 -0.26 -9.29 -4.11
CA ALA A 39 -1.16 -9.93 -5.04
C ALA A 39 -0.81 -11.41 -5.22
N VAL A 40 -1.83 -12.26 -5.17
CA VAL A 40 -1.71 -13.68 -5.43
C VAL A 40 -2.61 -14.12 -6.57
N THR A 41 -2.08 -14.99 -7.43
CA THR A 41 -2.83 -15.67 -8.47
C THR A 41 -3.46 -16.94 -7.90
N VAL A 42 -4.77 -17.10 -8.10
CA VAL A 42 -5.55 -18.28 -7.72
C VAL A 42 -6.23 -18.90 -8.94
N LYS A 43 -6.59 -20.17 -8.83
CA LYS A 43 -7.28 -20.90 -9.91
C LYS A 43 -8.72 -20.41 -10.12
N ASP A 44 -9.47 -20.28 -9.03
CA ASP A 44 -10.87 -19.86 -8.99
C ASP A 44 -11.08 -18.83 -7.89
N LEU A 45 -11.53 -17.62 -8.26
CA LEU A 45 -11.71 -16.53 -7.30
C LEU A 45 -12.85 -16.82 -6.30
N PRO A 46 -14.05 -17.27 -6.70
CA PRO A 46 -15.12 -17.61 -5.75
C PRO A 46 -14.69 -18.61 -4.67
N GLU A 47 -13.99 -19.68 -5.04
CA GLU A 47 -13.46 -20.68 -4.11
C GLU A 47 -12.42 -20.08 -3.16
N ALA A 48 -11.47 -19.31 -3.69
CA ALA A 48 -10.46 -18.64 -2.88
C ALA A 48 -11.08 -17.66 -1.88
N LEU A 49 -12.07 -16.87 -2.31
CA LEU A 49 -12.78 -15.92 -1.46
C LEU A 49 -13.60 -16.63 -0.37
N LYS A 50 -14.21 -17.78 -0.66
CA LYS A 50 -14.85 -18.60 0.37
C LYS A 50 -13.85 -19.03 1.43
N PHE A 51 -12.65 -19.44 1.05
CA PHE A 51 -11.60 -19.79 1.99
C PHE A 51 -11.14 -18.56 2.81
N TYR A 52 -10.68 -17.49 2.16
CA TYR A 52 -10.11 -16.34 2.85
C TYR A 52 -11.13 -15.60 3.73
N GLN A 53 -12.38 -15.46 3.27
CA GLN A 53 -13.41 -14.78 4.05
C GLN A 53 -13.99 -15.69 5.13
N ALA A 54 -14.40 -16.92 4.80
CA ALA A 54 -15.12 -17.76 5.76
C ALA A 54 -14.21 -18.53 6.73
N LYS A 55 -12.95 -18.80 6.35
CA LYS A 55 -12.00 -19.57 7.18
C LYS A 55 -11.00 -18.66 7.89
N LEU A 56 -10.49 -17.64 7.22
CA LEU A 56 -9.54 -16.69 7.82
C LEU A 56 -10.20 -15.40 8.34
N GLY A 57 -11.45 -15.12 7.97
CA GLY A 57 -12.19 -13.96 8.47
C GLY A 57 -11.84 -12.65 7.77
N PHE A 58 -11.13 -12.69 6.63
CA PHE A 58 -10.74 -11.47 5.92
C PHE A 58 -11.95 -10.79 5.29
N ARG A 59 -11.99 -9.46 5.32
CA ARG A 59 -13.09 -8.68 4.76
C ARG A 59 -12.78 -8.26 3.34
N GLU A 60 -13.66 -8.57 2.41
CA GLU A 60 -13.57 -8.00 1.06
C GLU A 60 -13.92 -6.51 1.07
N VAL A 61 -13.03 -5.69 0.51
CA VAL A 61 -13.19 -4.23 0.48
C VAL A 61 -13.57 -3.71 -0.90
N VAL A 62 -13.13 -4.38 -1.96
CA VAL A 62 -13.53 -4.07 -3.32
C VAL A 62 -13.36 -5.29 -4.21
N ARG A 63 -14.37 -5.52 -5.06
CA ARG A 63 -14.28 -6.44 -6.21
C ARG A 63 -14.03 -5.67 -7.49
N ASN A 64 -13.19 -6.21 -8.35
CA ASN A 64 -12.96 -5.67 -9.69
C ASN A 64 -14.26 -5.80 -10.49
N PRO A 65 -14.72 -4.76 -11.21
CA PRO A 65 -15.93 -4.85 -12.05
C PRO A 65 -15.94 -6.03 -13.03
N ASN A 66 -14.78 -6.49 -13.48
CA ASN A 66 -14.67 -7.67 -14.35
C ASN A 66 -14.90 -9.01 -13.62
N GLY A 67 -15.04 -9.01 -12.30
CA GLY A 67 -15.28 -10.18 -11.46
C GLY A 67 -14.08 -11.11 -11.28
N ARG A 68 -12.88 -10.73 -11.74
CA ARG A 68 -11.69 -11.60 -11.75
C ARG A 68 -10.68 -11.31 -10.65
N SER A 69 -10.83 -10.22 -9.92
CA SER A 69 -9.97 -9.89 -8.80
C SER A 69 -10.74 -9.26 -7.66
N ALA A 70 -10.23 -9.39 -6.43
CA ALA A 70 -10.76 -8.71 -5.26
C ALA A 70 -9.63 -8.33 -4.30
N TYR A 71 -9.79 -7.21 -3.61
CA TYR A 71 -8.95 -6.85 -2.46
C TYR A 71 -9.63 -7.29 -1.17
N LEU A 72 -8.85 -8.00 -0.34
CA LEU A 72 -9.20 -8.39 1.01
C LEU A 72 -8.37 -7.58 2.00
N GLN A 73 -9.03 -7.02 3.01
CA GLN A 73 -8.36 -6.28 4.06
C GLN A 73 -7.92 -7.23 5.17
N ILE A 74 -6.61 -7.31 5.35
CA ILE A 74 -5.95 -8.15 6.36
C ILE A 74 -5.27 -7.30 7.45
N SER A 75 -5.12 -6.00 7.21
CA SER A 75 -4.59 -5.01 8.14
C SER A 75 -5.11 -3.62 7.76
N ARG A 76 -4.75 -2.58 8.53
CA ARG A 76 -5.14 -1.19 8.24
C ARG A 76 -4.70 -0.75 6.84
N ASP A 77 -3.40 -0.86 6.55
CA ASP A 77 -2.78 -0.25 5.36
C ASP A 77 -2.25 -1.25 4.33
N THR A 78 -2.23 -2.55 4.67
CA THR A 78 -1.81 -3.62 3.75
C THR A 78 -2.96 -4.57 3.45
N PHE A 79 -3.18 -4.82 2.16
CA PHE A 79 -4.25 -5.64 1.61
C PHE A 79 -3.70 -6.89 0.91
N LEU A 80 -4.52 -7.94 0.83
CA LEU A 80 -4.30 -9.08 -0.04
C LEU A 80 -5.13 -8.87 -1.32
N GLU A 81 -4.48 -8.73 -2.46
CA GLU A 81 -5.17 -8.81 -3.74
C GLU A 81 -5.21 -10.27 -4.21
N VAL A 82 -6.41 -10.77 -4.51
CA VAL A 82 -6.60 -12.11 -5.05
C VAL A 82 -7.03 -11.97 -6.49
N GLN A 83 -6.24 -12.50 -7.42
CA GLN A 83 -6.53 -12.46 -8.86
C GLN A 83 -6.72 -13.86 -9.40
N GLN A 84 -7.80 -14.09 -10.15
CA GLN A 84 -7.98 -15.33 -10.87
C GLN A 84 -7.02 -15.41 -12.06
N GLN A 85 -6.34 -16.54 -12.22
CA GLN A 85 -5.47 -16.81 -13.35
C GLN A 85 -6.17 -16.47 -14.67
N PRO A 86 -5.53 -15.73 -15.60
CA PRO A 86 -6.11 -15.40 -16.89
C PRO A 86 -6.31 -16.65 -17.76
N ASN A 87 -5.41 -17.63 -17.63
CA ASN A 87 -5.43 -18.92 -18.29
C ASN A 87 -4.71 -19.98 -17.43
N GLU A 88 -4.81 -21.25 -17.81
CA GLU A 88 -4.23 -22.38 -17.08
C GLU A 88 -2.70 -22.43 -17.09
N GLN A 89 -2.05 -21.70 -18.01
CA GLN A 89 -0.60 -21.62 -18.10
C GLN A 89 -0.01 -20.61 -17.11
N THR A 90 -0.85 -19.78 -16.48
CA THR A 90 -0.37 -18.78 -15.53
C THR A 90 -0.08 -19.44 -14.18
N PRO A 91 1.15 -19.31 -13.64
CA PRO A 91 1.48 -19.89 -12.34
C PRO A 91 0.60 -19.34 -11.21
N LEU A 92 0.24 -20.22 -10.28
CA LEU A 92 -0.41 -19.86 -9.02
C LEU A 92 0.62 -19.33 -8.01
N GLY A 93 0.15 -18.56 -7.03
CA GLY A 93 1.00 -18.03 -5.94
C GLY A 93 1.27 -16.53 -6.10
N LEU A 94 2.45 -16.07 -5.64
CA LEU A 94 2.80 -14.65 -5.66
C LEU A 94 2.80 -14.12 -7.11
N ASN A 95 2.05 -13.05 -7.34
CA ASN A 95 1.92 -12.39 -8.64
C ASN A 95 2.78 -11.12 -8.69
N HIS A 96 2.56 -10.21 -7.74
CA HIS A 96 3.33 -9.00 -7.54
C HIS A 96 3.07 -8.45 -6.14
N TRP A 97 3.73 -7.35 -5.81
CA TRP A 97 3.46 -6.58 -4.61
C TRP A 97 3.42 -5.10 -4.94
N GLY A 98 2.63 -4.37 -4.17
CA GLY A 98 2.30 -2.98 -4.41
C GLY A 98 2.79 -2.07 -3.29
N LEU A 99 3.35 -0.94 -3.67
CA LEU A 99 3.78 0.12 -2.78
C LEU A 99 2.85 1.31 -2.95
N GLU A 100 2.31 1.83 -1.85
CA GLU A 100 1.59 3.08 -1.88
C GLU A 100 2.59 4.24 -1.82
N ALA A 101 2.53 5.11 -2.82
CA ALA A 101 3.24 6.37 -2.89
C ALA A 101 2.35 7.51 -2.41
N GLN A 102 2.93 8.45 -1.65
CA GLN A 102 2.23 9.68 -1.26
C GLN A 102 2.02 10.61 -2.46
N ASP A 103 3.04 10.72 -3.33
CA ASP A 103 3.00 11.39 -4.63
C ASP A 103 3.64 10.46 -5.65
N ILE A 104 2.82 9.87 -6.52
CA ILE A 104 3.28 8.91 -7.51
C ILE A 104 4.15 9.57 -8.59
N LYS A 105 3.89 10.84 -8.95
CA LYS A 105 4.68 11.53 -9.97
C LYS A 105 6.11 11.76 -9.47
N SER A 106 6.25 12.28 -8.26
CA SER A 106 7.56 12.47 -7.62
C SER A 106 8.26 11.13 -7.40
N THR A 107 7.52 10.09 -7.01
CA THR A 107 8.08 8.74 -6.81
C THR A 107 8.59 8.15 -8.13
N VAL A 108 7.81 8.19 -9.20
CA VAL A 108 8.22 7.73 -10.54
C VAL A 108 9.47 8.48 -11.01
N ALA A 109 9.49 9.81 -10.91
CA ALA A 109 10.64 10.62 -11.29
C ALA A 109 11.90 10.21 -10.49
N THR A 110 11.76 10.07 -9.17
CA THR A 110 12.86 9.64 -8.28
C THR A 110 13.40 8.26 -8.65
N LEU A 111 12.52 7.29 -8.92
CA LEU A 111 12.92 5.93 -9.28
C LEU A 111 13.59 5.88 -10.66
N ARG A 112 13.09 6.65 -11.63
CA ARG A 112 13.72 6.78 -12.96
C ARG A 112 15.10 7.43 -12.88
N GLN A 113 15.29 8.45 -12.04
CA GLN A 113 16.61 9.05 -11.77
C GLN A 113 17.60 8.04 -11.17
N ARG A 114 17.10 7.01 -10.49
CA ARG A 114 17.91 5.89 -9.97
C ARG A 114 18.15 4.77 -10.99
N GLY A 115 17.76 4.97 -12.25
CA GLY A 115 17.96 4.01 -13.34
C GLY A 115 16.91 2.90 -13.40
N LEU A 116 15.82 2.99 -12.65
CA LEU A 116 14.74 2.01 -12.73
C LEU A 116 13.82 2.27 -13.92
N MET A 117 13.37 1.19 -14.55
CA MET A 117 12.31 1.22 -15.55
C MET A 117 10.97 1.34 -14.85
N VAL A 118 10.29 2.47 -15.04
CA VAL A 118 8.99 2.75 -14.42
C VAL A 118 8.03 3.30 -15.47
N SER A 119 6.79 2.79 -15.54
CA SER A 119 5.76 3.32 -16.43
C SER A 119 5.30 4.71 -15.99
N ASP A 120 4.66 5.46 -16.88
CA ASP A 120 3.98 6.69 -16.48
C ASP A 120 2.77 6.37 -15.57
N PRO A 121 2.42 7.26 -14.63
CA PRO A 121 1.16 7.16 -13.90
C PRO A 121 -0.04 7.22 -14.84
N GLY A 122 -0.97 6.27 -14.69
CA GLY A 122 -2.19 6.19 -15.49
C GLY A 122 -3.33 7.09 -15.00
N ALA A 123 -4.50 6.97 -15.63
CA ALA A 123 -5.74 7.49 -15.07
C ALA A 123 -6.15 6.69 -13.81
N PRO A 124 -7.05 7.23 -12.96
CA PRO A 124 -7.59 6.49 -11.82
C PRO A 124 -8.15 5.12 -12.24
N SER A 125 -7.73 4.08 -11.54
CA SER A 125 -8.13 2.71 -11.79
C SER A 125 -9.64 2.53 -11.64
N ALA A 126 -10.31 1.95 -12.63
CA ALA A 126 -11.72 1.58 -12.51
C ALA A 126 -11.97 0.54 -11.39
N PHE A 127 -10.93 -0.20 -11.00
CA PHE A 127 -11.01 -1.17 -9.92
C PHE A 127 -11.03 -0.45 -8.56
N THR A 128 -9.98 0.31 -8.23
CA THR A 128 -9.77 0.84 -6.86
C THR A 128 -9.94 2.35 -6.74
N GLY A 129 -9.91 3.09 -7.86
CA GLY A 129 -9.78 4.55 -7.89
C GLY A 129 -8.34 5.05 -7.71
N GLY A 130 -7.37 4.16 -7.44
CA GLY A 130 -5.97 4.53 -7.28
C GLY A 130 -5.31 4.93 -8.60
N ILE A 131 -4.33 5.82 -8.54
CA ILE A 131 -3.47 6.16 -9.68
C ILE A 131 -2.28 5.18 -9.67
N LEU A 132 -2.07 4.47 -10.77
CA LEU A 132 -1.13 3.34 -10.81
C LEU A 132 0.05 3.60 -11.75
N ALA A 133 1.22 3.10 -11.39
CA ALA A 133 2.39 2.95 -12.25
C ALA A 133 3.08 1.61 -11.92
N ASN A 134 3.97 1.13 -12.79
CA ASN A 134 4.66 -0.15 -12.57
C ASN A 134 6.16 0.03 -12.69
N VAL A 135 6.89 -0.46 -11.70
CA VAL A 135 8.34 -0.68 -11.80
C VAL A 135 8.56 -2.08 -12.39
N THR A 136 9.43 -2.16 -13.39
CA THR A 136 9.96 -3.43 -13.89
C THR A 136 11.21 -3.77 -13.09
N ASP A 137 11.05 -4.58 -12.04
CA ASP A 137 12.14 -5.12 -11.24
C ASP A 137 12.78 -6.31 -11.97
N PRO A 138 14.10 -6.26 -12.25
CA PRO A 138 14.80 -7.35 -12.92
C PRO A 138 14.99 -8.61 -12.05
N VAL A 139 14.75 -8.54 -10.74
CA VAL A 139 14.97 -9.67 -9.82
C VAL A 139 13.72 -10.55 -9.74
N TYR A 140 12.58 -9.97 -9.38
CA TYR A 140 11.33 -10.73 -9.20
C TYR A 140 10.33 -10.50 -10.33
N GLY A 141 10.18 -9.26 -10.81
CA GLY A 141 9.25 -8.92 -11.87
C GLY A 141 8.52 -7.61 -11.60
N ARG A 142 7.19 -7.64 -11.46
CA ARG A 142 6.39 -6.41 -11.33
C ARG A 142 6.36 -5.92 -9.89
N ILE A 143 6.60 -4.62 -9.69
CA ILE A 143 6.23 -3.91 -8.47
C ILE A 143 5.25 -2.81 -8.86
N GLU A 144 4.04 -2.85 -8.30
CA GLU A 144 3.04 -1.82 -8.58
C GLU A 144 3.24 -0.62 -7.65
N LEU A 145 3.19 0.59 -8.19
CA LEU A 145 3.06 1.82 -7.42
C LEU A 145 1.60 2.24 -7.45
N SER A 146 1.10 2.68 -6.30
CA SER A 146 -0.27 3.16 -6.17
C SER A 146 -0.28 4.46 -5.39
N GLU A 147 -0.85 5.53 -5.93
CA GLU A 147 -1.30 6.66 -5.12
C GLU A 147 -2.80 6.49 -4.87
N GLN A 148 -3.21 6.70 -3.63
CA GLN A 148 -4.58 6.47 -3.17
C GLN A 148 -5.28 7.80 -2.91
N PRO A 149 -6.12 8.28 -3.85
CA PRO A 149 -6.92 9.48 -3.68
C PRO A 149 -7.87 9.38 -2.47
N PRO A 150 -8.36 10.51 -1.92
CA PRO A 150 -9.30 10.50 -0.80
C PRO A 150 -10.58 9.68 -1.04
N ASP A 151 -11.06 9.66 -2.28
CA ASP A 151 -12.25 8.90 -2.67
C ASP A 151 -11.94 7.45 -3.10
N GLY A 152 -10.65 7.09 -3.15
CA GLY A 152 -10.15 5.75 -3.46
C GLY A 152 -10.67 4.70 -2.49
N LYS A 153 -10.98 3.51 -3.00
CA LYS A 153 -11.63 2.45 -2.23
C LYS A 153 -10.71 1.87 -1.16
N LEU A 154 -9.41 1.72 -1.45
CA LEU A 154 -8.45 1.22 -0.46
C LEU A 154 -8.16 2.28 0.61
N ARG A 155 -8.03 3.56 0.24
CA ARG A 155 -7.94 4.68 1.22
C ARG A 155 -9.11 4.65 2.21
N LYS A 156 -10.34 4.63 1.71
CA LYS A 156 -11.55 4.56 2.53
C LYS A 156 -11.56 3.33 3.44
N ALA A 157 -11.10 2.18 2.94
CA ALA A 157 -11.00 0.98 3.74
C ALA A 157 -9.97 1.11 4.87
N SER A 158 -8.81 1.72 4.61
CA SER A 158 -7.79 1.98 5.63
C SER A 158 -8.27 2.96 6.70
N GLU A 159 -8.95 4.04 6.29
CA GLU A 159 -9.50 5.04 7.23
C GLU A 159 -10.65 4.51 8.07
N ALA A 160 -11.43 3.57 7.54
CA ALA A 160 -12.51 2.90 8.28
C ALA A 160 -12.02 1.77 9.22
N TRP A 161 -10.73 1.42 9.19
CA TRP A 161 -10.18 0.35 10.01
C TRP A 161 -10.03 0.80 11.47
N LYS A 162 -10.61 0.04 12.39
CA LYS A 162 -10.55 0.28 13.84
C LYS A 162 -9.43 -0.57 14.45
#